data_AF-A0A1H5GRU9-F1
#
_entry.id   AF-A0A1H5GRU9-F1
#
_cell.length_a   1.000
_cell.length_b   1.000
_cell.length_c   1.000
_cell.angle_alpha   90.00
_cell.angle_beta   90.00
_cell.angle_gamma   90.00
#
_symmetry.space_group_name_H-M   'P 1'
#
loop_
_entity.id
_entity.type
_entity.pdbx_description
1 polymer ?
#
loop_
_entity_poly.entity_id
_entity_poly.type
_entity_poly.pdbx_seq_one_letter_code
_entity_poly.pdbx_strand_id
1 'polypeptide(L)'
;MRKKRNYFLSYHHEYDQGYVKILRSSKEGMRIADYSLKENISSLTDEKIYQIIREKMRSCSVTIILIGEMTGHRKWIDWEIWASLRGYKNNKNPLKSFKPKGLLAIYLPTKSHSIPERLQQNIDSGYAVSMNWRNIERDLESKINYAIWKRDNTTHKIKNTLEKVDRNYLNFLGFKI
;
A
#
# COMPACT_ATOMS: atom_id res chain seq x y z
N MET A 1 8.04 -23.54 13.32
CA MET A 1 8.71 -22.33 12.76
C MET A 1 7.68 -21.26 12.42
N ARG A 2 7.81 -20.03 12.93
CA ARG A 2 6.94 -18.91 12.55
C ARG A 2 7.23 -18.54 11.09
N LYS A 3 6.25 -18.70 10.19
CA LYS A 3 6.40 -18.39 8.76
C LYS A 3 6.73 -16.90 8.61
N LYS A 4 7.90 -16.58 8.07
CA LYS A 4 8.32 -15.18 7.81
C LYS A 4 7.34 -14.57 6.81
N ARG A 5 6.69 -13.47 7.18
CA ARG A 5 5.72 -12.75 6.33
C ARG A 5 6.35 -11.47 5.80
N ASN A 6 6.13 -11.20 4.52
CA ASN A 6 6.62 -10.01 3.85
C ASN A 6 5.45 -9.08 3.57
N TYR A 7 5.67 -7.80 3.79
CA TYR A 7 4.67 -6.75 3.61
C TYR A 7 5.27 -5.63 2.77
N PHE A 8 4.47 -5.10 1.86
CA PHE A 8 4.83 -3.92 1.10
C PHE A 8 4.39 -2.69 1.88
N LEU A 9 5.28 -1.72 2.09
CA LEU A 9 4.94 -0.48 2.77
C LEU A 9 4.89 0.68 1.76
N SER A 10 3.73 1.33 1.71
CA SER A 10 3.45 2.52 0.91
C SER A 10 3.20 3.71 1.84
N TYR A 11 3.88 4.83 1.62
CA TYR A 11 3.82 6.02 2.47
C TYR A 11 4.40 7.24 1.75
N HIS A 12 4.18 8.44 2.28
CA HIS A 12 4.84 9.62 1.75
C HIS A 12 6.26 9.73 2.31
N HIS A 13 7.28 9.56 1.47
CA HIS A 13 8.68 9.51 1.94
C HIS A 13 9.13 10.75 2.70
N GLU A 14 8.79 11.94 2.23
CA GLU A 14 9.27 13.18 2.88
C GLU A 14 8.64 13.41 4.26
N TYR A 15 7.35 13.12 4.42
CA TYR A 15 6.61 13.43 5.65
C TYR A 15 6.56 12.26 6.64
N ASP A 16 6.55 11.01 6.16
CA ASP A 16 6.20 9.86 6.99
C ASP A 16 7.38 8.91 7.30
N GLN A 17 8.60 9.21 6.80
CA GLN A 17 9.79 8.36 6.99
C GLN A 17 10.10 8.04 8.47
N GLY A 18 9.82 8.97 9.38
CA GLY A 18 10.04 8.79 10.81
C GLY A 18 9.26 7.58 11.36
N TYR A 19 8.00 7.45 10.98
CA TYR A 19 7.15 6.32 11.37
C TYR A 19 7.64 5.00 10.78
N VAL A 20 8.16 5.02 9.56
CA VAL A 20 8.74 3.82 8.94
C VAL A 20 9.97 3.32 9.70
N LYS A 21 10.83 4.21 10.18
CA LYS A 21 11.98 3.84 11.03
C LYS A 21 11.52 3.15 12.30
N ILE A 22 10.52 3.70 12.99
CA ILE A 22 9.94 3.12 14.21
C ILE A 22 9.30 1.75 13.94
N LEU A 23 8.56 1.61 12.83
CA LEU A 23 7.90 0.36 12.48
C LEU A 23 8.93 -0.76 12.20
N ARG A 24 10.06 -0.41 11.59
CA ARG A 24 11.14 -1.36 11.30
C ARG A 24 11.89 -1.79 12.54
N SER A 25 12.14 -0.87 13.48
CA SER A 25 12.86 -1.18 14.72
C SER A 25 12.01 -2.01 15.69
N SER A 26 10.68 -1.87 15.64
CA SER A 26 9.76 -2.48 16.62
C SER A 26 9.27 -3.88 16.28
N LYS A 27 9.54 -4.42 15.08
CA LYS A 27 8.95 -5.69 14.63
C LYS A 27 9.97 -6.72 14.19
N GLU A 28 10.52 -7.44 15.17
CA GLU A 28 11.33 -8.63 14.93
C GLU A 28 10.52 -9.71 14.16
N GLY A 29 11.07 -10.17 13.03
CA GLY A 29 10.54 -11.27 12.21
C GLY A 29 9.47 -10.92 11.18
N MET A 30 9.06 -9.65 11.06
CA MET A 30 8.30 -9.15 9.91
C MET A 30 9.26 -8.54 8.88
N ARG A 31 9.17 -8.95 7.61
CA ARG A 31 9.94 -8.26 6.55
C ARG A 31 9.08 -7.15 5.97
N ILE A 32 9.48 -5.92 6.22
CA ILE A 32 8.86 -4.74 5.64
C ILE A 32 9.69 -4.32 4.45
N ALA A 33 9.11 -4.46 3.27
CA ALA A 33 9.71 -4.09 2.01
C ALA A 33 9.23 -2.67 1.67
N ASP A 34 10.12 -1.71 1.88
CA ASP A 34 9.92 -0.30 1.61
C ASP A 34 10.46 -0.01 0.22
N TYR A 35 9.57 0.46 -0.64
CA TYR A 35 9.90 0.63 -2.03
C TYR A 35 9.44 1.99 -2.51
N SER A 36 10.29 2.98 -2.28
CA SER A 36 10.15 4.26 -2.93
C SER A 36 10.20 4.14 -4.45
N LEU A 37 9.21 4.71 -5.12
CA LEU A 37 9.34 5.11 -6.52
C LEU A 37 10.03 6.46 -6.58
N LYS A 38 11.31 6.44 -6.98
CA LYS A 38 12.13 7.64 -7.20
C LYS A 38 11.69 8.36 -8.48
N GLU A 39 11.95 9.66 -8.56
CA GLU A 39 11.69 10.46 -9.77
C GLU A 39 12.39 9.88 -11.02
N ASN A 40 13.55 9.24 -10.89
CA ASN A 40 14.24 8.61 -12.05
C ASN A 40 13.43 7.52 -12.76
N ILE A 41 12.37 6.99 -12.14
CA ILE A 41 11.49 5.98 -12.73
C ILE A 41 10.31 6.64 -13.46
N SER A 42 10.06 7.94 -13.25
CA SER A 42 8.95 8.68 -13.86
C SER A 42 9.10 8.88 -15.36
N SER A 43 10.32 8.70 -15.90
CA SER A 43 10.60 8.72 -17.33
C SER A 43 10.35 7.36 -18.01
N LEU A 44 10.07 6.31 -17.24
CA LEU A 44 9.69 5.01 -17.78
C LEU A 44 8.21 4.97 -18.15
N THR A 45 7.84 4.08 -19.07
CA THR A 45 6.44 3.85 -19.40
C THR A 45 5.67 3.24 -18.24
N ASP A 46 4.36 3.45 -18.21
CA ASP A 46 3.44 2.89 -17.23
C ASP A 46 3.61 1.38 -17.05
N GLU A 47 3.83 0.65 -18.14
CA GLU A 47 4.02 -0.81 -18.11
C GLU A 47 5.31 -1.19 -17.37
N LYS A 48 6.41 -0.46 -17.62
CA LYS A 48 7.70 -0.70 -16.95
C LYS A 48 7.61 -0.36 -15.47
N ILE A 49 6.99 0.75 -15.12
CA ILE A 49 6.75 1.13 -13.72
C ILE A 49 5.89 0.06 -13.04
N TYR A 50 4.82 -0.38 -13.69
CA TYR A 50 3.96 -1.45 -13.18
C TYR A 50 4.73 -2.75 -12.97
N GLN A 51 5.59 -3.16 -13.91
CA GLN A 51 6.44 -4.35 -13.75
C GLN A 51 7.33 -4.23 -12.51
N ILE A 52 8.00 -3.09 -12.33
CA ILE A 52 8.87 -2.84 -11.17
C ILE A 52 8.07 -2.93 -9.86
N ILE A 53 6.94 -2.23 -9.75
CA ILE A 53 6.08 -2.26 -8.54
C ILE A 53 5.64 -3.70 -8.27
N ARG A 54 5.19 -4.40 -9.30
CA ARG A 54 4.65 -5.75 -9.18
C ARG A 54 5.69 -6.78 -8.76
N GLU A 55 6.91 -6.69 -9.28
CA GLU A 55 8.02 -7.54 -8.87
C GLU A 55 8.36 -7.35 -7.40
N LYS A 56 8.44 -6.09 -6.96
CA LYS A 56 8.65 -5.72 -5.55
C LYS A 56 7.56 -6.28 -4.63
N MET A 57 6.32 -6.25 -5.07
CA MET A 57 5.18 -6.77 -4.31
C MET A 57 5.03 -8.29 -4.37
N ARG A 58 5.76 -9.00 -5.24
CA ARG A 58 5.50 -10.43 -5.53
C ARG A 58 5.59 -11.33 -4.30
N SER A 59 6.53 -11.05 -3.40
CA SER A 59 6.70 -11.82 -2.17
C SER A 59 5.80 -11.37 -1.03
N CYS A 60 5.08 -10.24 -1.18
CA CYS A 60 4.28 -9.65 -0.12
C CYS A 60 2.86 -10.23 -0.07
N SER A 61 2.29 -10.33 1.13
CA SER A 61 0.89 -10.74 1.33
C SER A 61 -0.07 -9.57 1.55
N VAL A 62 0.43 -8.49 2.16
CA VAL A 62 -0.32 -7.27 2.50
C VAL A 62 0.46 -6.06 2.01
N THR A 63 -0.28 -5.07 1.52
CA THR A 63 0.19 -3.71 1.33
C THR A 63 -0.32 -2.87 2.49
N ILE A 64 0.62 -2.35 3.26
CA ILE A 64 0.37 -1.44 4.38
C ILE A 64 0.53 -0.02 3.83
N ILE A 65 -0.50 0.80 4.01
CA ILE A 65 -0.48 2.22 3.64
C ILE A 65 -0.46 3.03 4.92
N LEU A 66 0.60 3.82 5.12
CA LEU A 66 0.62 4.85 6.17
C LEU A 66 -0.08 6.09 5.65
N ILE A 67 -1.08 6.56 6.40
CA ILE A 67 -1.91 7.70 6.04
C ILE A 67 -1.53 8.86 6.96
N GLY A 68 -0.83 9.84 6.40
CA GLY A 68 -0.48 11.12 7.00
C GLY A 68 -1.18 12.28 6.29
N GLU A 69 -0.65 13.49 6.47
CA GLU A 69 -1.25 14.72 5.96
C GLU A 69 -1.15 14.84 4.43
N MET A 70 -0.11 14.27 3.82
CA MET A 70 0.20 14.44 2.40
C MET A 70 0.04 13.17 1.56
N THR A 71 -0.38 12.04 2.15
CA THR A 71 -0.40 10.72 1.49
C THR A 71 -1.25 10.71 0.20
N GLY A 72 -2.44 11.30 0.22
CA GLY A 72 -3.32 11.38 -0.95
C GLY A 72 -2.79 12.25 -2.09
N HIS A 73 -1.81 13.12 -1.81
CA HIS A 73 -1.22 14.00 -2.83
C HIS A 73 -0.12 13.32 -3.66
N ARG A 74 0.33 12.12 -3.26
CA ARG A 74 1.40 11.39 -3.94
C ARG A 74 0.85 10.36 -4.92
N LYS A 75 1.00 10.64 -6.22
CA LYS A 75 0.47 9.76 -7.28
C LYS A 75 0.97 8.32 -7.20
N TRP A 76 2.23 8.14 -6.77
CA TRP A 76 2.85 6.82 -6.68
C TRP A 76 2.14 5.91 -5.67
N ILE A 77 1.54 6.47 -4.63
CA ILE A 77 0.78 5.71 -3.64
C ILE A 77 -0.49 5.14 -4.29
N ASP A 78 -1.18 5.92 -5.13
CA ASP A 78 -2.32 5.41 -5.92
C ASP A 78 -1.90 4.26 -6.84
N TRP A 79 -0.76 4.40 -7.52
CA TRP A 79 -0.23 3.36 -8.42
C TRP A 79 0.14 2.08 -7.68
N GLU A 80 0.73 2.21 -6.49
CA GLU A 80 1.03 1.09 -5.61
C GLU A 80 -0.25 0.38 -5.16
N ILE A 81 -1.28 1.13 -4.72
CA ILE A 81 -2.59 0.55 -4.36
C ILE A 81 -3.22 -0.15 -5.58
N TRP A 82 -3.21 0.51 -6.74
CA TRP A 82 -3.73 -0.04 -7.98
C TRP A 82 -3.06 -1.37 -8.36
N ALA A 83 -1.73 -1.44 -8.26
CA ALA A 83 -0.96 -2.64 -8.54
C ALA A 83 -1.23 -3.75 -7.50
N SER A 84 -1.37 -3.38 -6.23
CA SER A 84 -1.70 -4.32 -5.14
C SER A 84 -3.05 -4.99 -5.32
N LEU A 85 -4.03 -4.27 -5.86
CA LEU A 85 -5.39 -4.76 -6.08
C LEU A 85 -5.54 -5.57 -7.37
N ARG A 86 -4.59 -5.47 -8.31
CA ARG A 86 -4.62 -6.23 -9.56
C ARG A 86 -4.20 -7.68 -9.36
N GLY A 87 -5.19 -8.56 -9.30
CA GLY A 87 -4.97 -9.99 -9.48
C GLY A 87 -4.92 -10.39 -10.95
N TYR A 88 -4.14 -11.41 -11.29
CA TYR A 88 -4.39 -12.20 -12.49
C TYR A 88 -4.08 -13.67 -12.24
N LYS A 89 -4.84 -14.53 -12.93
CA LYS A 89 -4.65 -15.97 -12.91
C LYS A 89 -3.93 -16.38 -14.19
N ASN A 90 -2.82 -17.09 -14.06
CA ASN A 90 -2.17 -17.73 -15.19
C ASN A 90 -2.64 -19.19 -15.23
N ASN A 91 -3.49 -19.51 -16.21
CA ASN A 91 -4.08 -20.84 -16.34
C ASN A 91 -3.05 -21.91 -16.72
N LYS A 92 -1.95 -21.54 -17.39
CA LYS A 92 -0.88 -22.47 -17.80
C LYS A 92 0.11 -22.74 -16.67
N ASN A 93 0.36 -21.75 -15.82
CA ASN A 93 1.27 -21.88 -14.68
C ASN A 93 0.71 -21.15 -13.46
N PRO A 94 0.00 -21.86 -12.56
CA PRO A 94 -0.57 -21.26 -11.35
C PRO A 94 0.46 -20.56 -10.46
N LEU A 95 1.72 -21.00 -10.44
CA LEU A 95 2.82 -20.36 -9.69
C LEU A 95 3.21 -18.98 -10.26
N LYS A 96 2.83 -18.73 -11.52
CA LYS A 96 2.93 -17.40 -12.15
C LYS A 96 1.66 -16.57 -11.95
N SER A 97 0.62 -17.05 -11.28
CA SER A 97 -0.53 -16.20 -10.95
C SER A 97 -0.14 -15.14 -9.92
N PHE A 98 -0.75 -13.98 -10.00
CA PHE A 98 -0.59 -12.93 -8.99
C PHE A 98 -1.92 -12.74 -8.29
N LYS A 99 -1.94 -13.04 -7.00
CA LYS A 99 -3.09 -12.73 -6.16
C LYS A 99 -3.05 -11.24 -5.76
N PRO A 100 -4.21 -10.58 -5.65
CA PRO A 100 -4.26 -9.27 -5.01
C PRO A 100 -3.69 -9.37 -3.59
N LYS A 101 -3.26 -8.23 -3.05
CA LYS A 101 -2.72 -8.11 -1.69
C LYS A 101 -3.84 -7.67 -0.75
N GLY A 102 -3.76 -8.08 0.51
CA GLY A 102 -4.60 -7.46 1.53
C GLY A 102 -4.21 -5.99 1.67
N LEU A 103 -5.17 -5.10 1.93
CA LEU A 103 -4.88 -3.70 2.23
C LEU A 103 -5.04 -3.44 3.73
N LEU A 104 -4.02 -2.80 4.32
CA LEU A 104 -4.06 -2.29 5.69
C LEU A 104 -3.75 -0.80 5.69
N ALA A 105 -4.76 0.01 5.96
CA ALA A 105 -4.66 1.45 6.19
C ALA A 105 -4.30 1.72 7.66
N ILE A 106 -3.20 2.44 7.90
CA ILE A 106 -2.78 2.85 9.24
C ILE A 106 -2.78 4.38 9.30
N TYR A 107 -3.70 4.93 10.09
CA TYR A 107 -3.80 6.38 10.31
C TYR A 107 -2.70 6.84 11.27
N LEU A 108 -1.80 7.70 10.78
CA LEU A 108 -0.73 8.30 11.57
C LEU A 108 -1.30 9.35 12.55
N PRO A 109 -0.62 9.64 13.67
CA PRO A 109 -1.10 10.61 14.65
C PRO A 109 -0.80 12.05 14.18
N THR A 110 -1.40 12.47 13.07
CA THR A 110 -1.28 13.80 12.46
C THR A 110 -2.56 14.63 12.67
N LYS A 111 -2.54 15.92 12.31
CA LYS A 111 -3.70 16.80 12.50
C LYS A 111 -4.86 16.48 11.54
N SER A 112 -4.51 16.04 10.35
CA SER A 112 -5.44 15.62 9.30
C SER A 112 -4.88 14.45 8.52
N HIS A 113 -5.73 13.85 7.68
CA HIS A 113 -5.37 12.73 6.81
C HIS A 113 -5.77 13.03 5.37
N SER A 114 -4.81 12.94 4.46
CA SER A 114 -5.08 12.96 3.02
C SER A 114 -5.10 11.52 2.54
N ILE A 115 -6.29 10.98 2.24
CA ILE A 115 -6.48 9.58 1.87
C ILE A 115 -6.56 9.49 0.34
N PRO A 116 -5.74 8.66 -0.33
CA PRO A 116 -5.90 8.41 -1.76
C PRO A 116 -7.31 7.88 -2.07
N GLU A 117 -7.97 8.43 -3.10
CA GLU A 117 -9.37 8.08 -3.42
C GLU A 117 -9.58 6.58 -3.61
N ARG A 118 -8.65 5.90 -4.30
CA ARG A 118 -8.69 4.45 -4.47
C ARG A 118 -8.62 3.70 -3.14
N LEU A 119 -7.85 4.20 -2.16
CA LEU A 119 -7.84 3.61 -0.83
C LEU A 119 -9.19 3.83 -0.14
N GLN A 120 -9.74 5.04 -0.22
CA GLN A 120 -11.03 5.38 0.37
C GLN A 120 -12.14 4.45 -0.14
N GLN A 121 -12.23 4.24 -1.46
CA GLN A 121 -13.22 3.32 -2.04
C GLN A 121 -13.09 1.86 -1.53
N ASN A 122 -11.88 1.41 -1.20
CA ASN A 122 -11.67 0.07 -0.63
C ASN A 122 -11.91 0.01 0.88
N ILE A 123 -11.79 1.14 1.59
CA ILE A 123 -12.26 1.27 2.97
C ILE A 123 -13.79 1.18 2.98
N ASP A 124 -14.46 1.97 2.15
CA ASP A 124 -15.92 2.05 2.07
C ASP A 124 -16.55 0.74 1.62
N SER A 125 -15.91 0.03 0.68
CA SER A 125 -16.38 -1.31 0.27
C SER A 125 -16.17 -2.38 1.34
N GLY A 126 -15.37 -2.10 2.38
CA GLY A 126 -14.99 -3.03 3.42
C GLY A 126 -13.94 -4.06 3.00
N TYR A 127 -13.20 -3.82 1.90
CA TYR A 127 -12.06 -4.64 1.50
C TYR A 127 -10.81 -4.33 2.33
N ALA A 128 -10.48 -3.04 2.47
CA ALA A 128 -9.34 -2.58 3.25
C ALA A 128 -9.63 -2.67 4.76
N VAL A 129 -8.62 -3.07 5.51
CA VAL A 129 -8.64 -3.04 6.98
C VAL A 129 -8.04 -1.71 7.43
N SER A 130 -8.66 -1.07 8.42
CA SER A 130 -8.13 0.17 9.02
C SER A 130 -7.76 0.00 10.49
N MET A 131 -6.77 0.77 10.93
CA MET A 131 -6.39 0.96 12.33
C MET A 131 -5.71 2.31 12.57
N ASN A 132 -5.65 2.74 13.83
CA ASN A 132 -4.88 3.92 14.24
C ASN A 132 -3.46 3.52 14.65
N TRP A 133 -2.47 4.34 14.30
CA TRP A 133 -1.07 4.14 14.68
C TRP A 133 -0.87 4.01 16.19
N ARG A 134 -1.66 4.72 17.00
CA ARG A 134 -1.61 4.63 18.47
C ARG A 134 -1.81 3.21 19.00
N ASN A 135 -2.42 2.32 18.22
CA ASN A 135 -2.67 0.93 18.60
C ASN A 135 -1.67 -0.05 17.97
N ILE A 136 -0.59 0.42 17.35
CA ILE A 136 0.28 -0.41 16.52
C ILE A 136 0.96 -1.56 17.27
N GLU A 137 1.30 -1.36 18.55
CA GLU A 137 1.90 -2.40 19.38
C GLU A 137 0.90 -3.53 19.65
N ARG A 138 -0.35 -3.15 19.95
CA ARG A 138 -1.43 -4.08 20.33
C ARG A 138 -2.07 -4.79 19.14
N ASP A 139 -2.39 -4.04 18.07
CA ASP A 139 -3.34 -4.48 17.05
C ASP A 139 -2.69 -4.89 15.72
N LEU A 140 -1.41 -4.56 15.47
CA LEU A 140 -0.84 -4.70 14.13
C LEU A 140 -0.92 -6.13 13.58
N GLU A 141 -0.53 -7.14 14.36
CA GLU A 141 -0.54 -8.54 13.90
C GLU A 141 -1.97 -9.03 13.62
N SER A 142 -2.94 -8.68 14.48
CA SER A 142 -4.34 -9.08 14.27
C SER A 142 -4.93 -8.41 13.04
N LYS A 143 -4.64 -7.12 12.81
CA LYS A 143 -5.08 -6.35 11.64
C LYS A 143 -4.44 -6.86 10.35
N ILE A 144 -3.17 -7.26 10.38
CA ILE A 144 -2.50 -7.89 9.24
C ILE A 144 -3.14 -9.23 8.91
N ASN A 145 -3.37 -10.09 9.91
CA ASN A 145 -4.04 -11.37 9.70
C ASN A 145 -5.44 -11.16 9.11
N TYR A 146 -6.15 -10.13 9.57
CA TYR A 146 -7.46 -9.78 9.02
C TYR A 146 -7.38 -9.27 7.58
N ALA A 147 -6.37 -8.47 7.23
CA ALA A 147 -6.14 -8.04 5.84
C ALA A 147 -5.81 -9.23 4.92
N ILE A 148 -5.04 -10.22 5.40
CA ILE A 148 -4.81 -11.48 4.67
C ILE A 148 -6.12 -12.25 4.49
N TRP A 149 -6.93 -12.34 5.53
CA TRP A 149 -8.24 -12.99 5.44
C TRP A 149 -9.14 -12.28 4.42
N LYS A 150 -9.20 -10.93 4.43
CA LYS A 150 -9.94 -10.13 3.44
C LYS A 150 -9.48 -10.40 2.01
N ARG A 151 -8.17 -10.47 1.80
CA ARG A 151 -7.57 -10.83 0.52
C ARG A 151 -8.07 -12.18 0.01
N ASP A 152 -8.17 -13.17 0.87
CA ASP A 152 -8.51 -14.54 0.46
C ASP A 152 -10.03 -14.75 0.33
N ASN A 153 -10.86 -13.96 1.02
CA ASN A 153 -12.31 -14.21 1.13
C ASN A 153 -13.22 -13.11 0.55
N THR A 154 -12.69 -11.91 0.28
CA THR A 154 -13.52 -10.74 -0.06
C THR A 154 -13.07 -9.99 -1.31
N THR A 155 -12.40 -10.67 -2.25
CA THR A 155 -11.91 -10.05 -3.49
C THR A 155 -13.00 -9.40 -4.35
N HIS A 156 -14.25 -9.87 -4.26
CA HIS A 156 -15.41 -9.26 -4.91
C HIS A 156 -15.72 -7.83 -4.40
N LYS A 157 -15.15 -7.42 -3.26
CA LYS A 157 -15.28 -6.07 -2.69
C LYS A 157 -14.19 -5.11 -3.19
N ILE A 158 -13.21 -5.57 -3.95
CA ILE A 158 -12.13 -4.71 -4.47
C ILE A 158 -12.74 -3.63 -5.36
N LYS A 159 -12.33 -2.38 -5.11
CA LYS A 159 -12.62 -1.23 -5.98
C LYS A 159 -11.32 -0.78 -6.64
N ASN A 160 -11.20 -0.99 -7.94
CA ASN A 160 -9.99 -0.65 -8.69
C ASN A 160 -10.27 -0.14 -10.11
N THR A 161 -11.42 0.52 -10.29
CA THR A 161 -11.91 1.01 -11.58
C THR A 161 -11.49 2.44 -11.90
N LEU A 162 -11.03 3.21 -10.91
CA LEU A 162 -10.50 4.55 -11.13
C LEU A 162 -9.29 4.51 -12.07
N GLU A 163 -9.22 5.50 -12.97
CA GLU A 163 -7.98 5.81 -13.69
C GLU A 163 -6.85 6.10 -12.68
N LYS A 164 -5.61 5.87 -13.09
CA LYS A 164 -4.47 6.11 -12.20
C LYS A 164 -4.24 7.62 -12.10
N VAL A 165 -3.79 8.07 -10.94
CA VAL A 165 -3.41 9.48 -10.79
C VAL A 165 -2.14 9.77 -11.60
N ASP A 166 -2.21 10.69 -12.56
CA ASP A 166 -1.07 10.96 -13.47
C ASP A 166 -0.09 12.02 -12.96
N ARG A 167 -0.52 12.86 -12.01
CA ARG A 167 0.27 13.97 -11.46
C ARG A 167 0.20 13.97 -9.94
N ASN A 168 1.31 14.34 -9.27
CA ASN A 168 1.20 14.71 -7.87
C ASN A 168 0.28 15.93 -7.79
N TYR A 169 -0.59 15.95 -6.78
CA TYR A 169 -1.40 17.13 -6.54
C TYR A 169 -0.46 18.25 -6.10
N LEU A 170 -0.45 19.37 -6.82
CA LEU A 170 0.26 20.57 -6.41
C LEU A 170 -0.46 21.15 -5.18
N ASN A 171 0.29 21.59 -4.16
CA ASN A 171 -0.31 22.42 -3.11
C ASN A 171 -0.88 23.70 -3.74
N PHE A 172 -1.87 24.32 -3.07
CA PHE A 172 -2.59 25.55 -3.48
C PHE A 172 -1.68 26.75 -3.84
N LEU A 173 -0.36 26.63 -3.61
CA LEU A 173 0.68 27.63 -3.86
C LEU A 173 1.64 27.27 -5.03
N GLY A 174 1.38 26.23 -5.82
CA GLY A 174 2.16 25.93 -7.03
C GLY A 174 3.55 25.34 -6.80
N PHE A 175 3.93 25.02 -5.55
CA PHE A 175 5.18 24.32 -5.26
C PHE A 175 5.02 22.80 -5.39
N LYS A 176 6.04 22.18 -6.00
CA LYS A 176 6.17 20.73 -6.14
C LYS A 176 6.42 20.11 -4.75
N ILE A 177 5.62 19.12 -4.40
CA ILE A 177 5.79 18.22 -3.25
C ILE A 177 6.39 16.90 -3.75
#